data_AF-A0A1V4CGU7-F1
#
_entry.id   AF-A0A1V4CGU7-F1
#
_cell.length_a   1.000
_cell.length_b   1.000
_cell.length_c   1.000
_cell.angle_alpha   90.00
_cell.angle_beta   90.00
_cell.angle_gamma   90.00
#
_symmetry.space_group_name_H-M   'P 1'
#
loop_
_entity.id
_entity.type
_entity.pdbx_description
1 polymer ?
#
loop_
_entity_poly.entity_id
_entity_poly.type
_entity_poly.pdbx_seq_one_letter_code
_entity_poly.pdbx_strand_id
1 'polypeptide(L)'
;MKYLTWLLNAAIFFVLFAFALNNQDTVTMHLFFGARWQAPLVLILLCALLLGVVLGVVVMLPLWLRARRRSAARPATAPIPLPPAVPDAVSTASRPPNGT
;
A
#
# COMPACT_ATOMS: atom_id res chain seq x y z
N MET A 1 -17.82 -0.94 17.35
CA MET A 1 -16.50 -1.12 16.71
C MET A 1 -15.39 -0.28 17.35
N LYS A 2 -15.58 1.03 17.57
CA LYS A 2 -14.53 1.93 18.09
C LYS A 2 -14.01 1.59 19.50
N TYR A 3 -14.89 1.09 20.38
CA TYR A 3 -14.51 0.59 21.71
C TYR A 3 -13.65 -0.68 21.65
N LEU A 4 -13.90 -1.56 20.68
CA LEU A 4 -13.11 -2.78 20.50
C LEU A 4 -11.69 -2.42 20.04
N THR A 5 -11.55 -1.48 19.11
CA THR A 5 -10.24 -0.97 18.69
C THR A 5 -9.50 -0.27 19.83
N TRP A 6 -10.21 0.47 20.68
CA TRP A 6 -9.62 1.10 21.87
C TRP A 6 -9.14 0.07 22.89
N LEU A 7 -9.95 -0.95 23.20
CA LEU A 7 -9.58 -2.04 24.10
C LEU A 7 -8.41 -2.87 23.55
N LEU A 8 -8.40 -3.13 22.23
CA LEU A 8 -7.30 -3.83 21.58
C LEU A 8 -6.00 -3.03 21.67
N ASN A 9 -6.04 -1.72 21.40
CA ASN A 9 -4.86 -0.87 21.57
C ASN A 9 -4.37 -0.84 23.01
N ALA A 10 -5.29 -0.78 23.99
CA ALA A 10 -4.95 -0.85 25.41
C ALA A 10 -4.35 -2.21 25.79
N ALA A 11 -4.88 -3.31 25.26
CA ALA A 11 -4.35 -4.65 25.48
C ALA A 11 -2.95 -4.81 24.87
N ILE A 12 -2.72 -4.33 23.65
CA ILE A 12 -1.40 -4.31 23.01
C ILE A 12 -0.42 -3.49 23.86
N PHE A 13 -0.84 -2.30 24.30
CA PHE A 13 -0.01 -1.47 25.18
C PHE A 13 0.33 -2.19 26.48
N PHE A 14 -0.67 -2.81 27.12
CA PHE A 14 -0.47 -3.54 28.37
C PHE A 14 0.49 -4.72 28.19
N VAL A 15 0.37 -5.48 27.10
CA VAL A 15 1.30 -6.57 26.77
C VAL A 15 2.71 -6.04 26.53
N LEU A 16 2.87 -4.96 25.75
CA LEU A 16 4.17 -4.34 25.51
C LEU A 16 4.78 -3.78 26.79
N PHE A 17 3.96 -3.18 27.66
CA PHE A 17 4.39 -2.62 28.93
C PHE A 17 4.79 -3.71 29.93
N ALA A 18 3.96 -4.75 30.08
CA ALA A 18 4.29 -5.91 30.90
C ALA A 18 5.54 -6.64 30.38
N PHE A 19 5.67 -6.77 29.06
CA PHE A 19 6.88 -7.27 28.43
C PHE A 19 8.09 -6.41 28.79
N ALA A 20 7.97 -5.08 28.70
CA ALA A 20 9.04 -4.16 29.09
C ALA A 20 9.42 -4.29 30.56
N LEU A 21 8.44 -4.49 31.45
CA LEU A 21 8.65 -4.66 32.89
C LEU A 21 9.31 -6.00 33.22
N ASN A 22 8.95 -7.07 32.49
CA ASN A 22 9.53 -8.41 32.68
C ASN A 22 10.90 -8.57 32.02
N ASN A 23 11.24 -7.71 31.04
CA ASN A 23 12.51 -7.74 30.30
C ASN A 23 13.35 -6.49 30.58
N GLN A 24 13.38 -6.05 31.85
CA GLN A 24 14.24 -4.97 32.33
C GLN A 24 15.69 -5.40 32.55
N ASP A 25 16.00 -6.69 32.35
CA ASP A 25 17.34 -7.22 32.48
C ASP A 25 18.32 -6.44 31.61
N THR A 26 19.40 -6.02 32.24
CA THR A 26 20.43 -5.21 31.61
C THR A 26 21.37 -6.13 30.84
N VAL A 27 21.40 -5.97 29.51
CA VAL A 27 22.27 -6.74 28.63
C VAL A 27 23.50 -5.92 28.30
N THR A 28 24.66 -6.54 28.38
CA THR A 28 25.93 -5.92 27.97
C THR A 28 26.19 -6.24 26.51
N MET A 29 26.10 -5.23 25.64
CA MET A 29 26.62 -5.30 24.28
C MET A 29 28.13 -5.05 24.31
N HIS A 30 28.88 -5.99 23.75
CA HIS A 30 30.31 -5.85 23.51
C HIS A 30 30.50 -5.23 22.13
N LEU A 31 30.74 -3.92 22.12
CA LEU A 31 31.10 -3.21 20.90
C LEU A 31 32.59 -3.37 20.61
N PHE A 32 32.98 -2.94 19.43
CA PHE A 32 34.38 -2.93 18.99
C PHE A 32 35.24 -2.06 19.95
N PHE A 33 36.54 -2.36 20.06
CA PHE A 33 37.51 -1.66 20.92
C PHE A 33 37.30 -1.82 22.44
N GLY A 34 36.60 -2.87 22.88
CA GLY A 34 36.40 -3.13 24.31
C GLY A 34 35.33 -2.27 24.96
N ALA A 35 34.63 -1.42 24.19
CA ALA A 35 33.49 -0.66 24.66
C ALA A 35 32.35 -1.61 25.03
N ARG A 36 31.87 -1.49 26.27
CA ARG A 36 30.74 -2.28 26.78
C ARG A 36 29.58 -1.32 26.99
N TRP A 37 28.54 -1.48 26.20
CA TRP A 37 27.33 -0.69 26.37
C TRP A 37 26.26 -1.53 27.04
N GLN A 38 25.68 -1.01 28.12
CA GLN A 38 24.66 -1.70 28.89
C GLN A 38 23.32 -1.01 28.66
N ALA A 39 22.33 -1.79 28.23
CA ALA A 39 20.98 -1.30 28.04
C ALA A 39 19.97 -2.41 28.39
N PRO A 40 18.77 -2.05 28.88
CA PRO A 40 17.68 -3.00 29.06
C PRO A 40 17.35 -3.75 27.75
N LEU A 41 17.17 -5.07 27.84
CA LEU A 41 16.87 -5.95 26.71
C LEU A 41 15.70 -5.42 25.87
N VAL A 42 14.63 -4.99 26.54
CA VAL A 42 13.45 -4.46 25.85
C VAL A 42 13.77 -3.27 24.93
N LEU A 43 14.63 -2.35 25.35
CA LEU A 43 14.97 -1.17 24.54
C LEU A 43 15.76 -1.58 23.29
N ILE A 44 16.69 -2.52 23.44
CA ILE A 44 17.47 -3.06 22.33
C ILE A 44 16.53 -3.68 21.27
N LEU A 45 15.59 -4.53 21.72
CA LEU A 45 14.65 -5.21 20.82
C LEU A 45 13.72 -4.21 20.12
N LEU A 46 13.19 -3.24 20.87
CA LEU A 46 12.33 -2.19 20.33
C LEU A 46 13.05 -1.37 19.26
N CYS A 47 14.29 -0.94 19.54
CA CYS A 47 15.12 -0.21 18.59
C CYS A 47 15.41 -1.04 17.33
N ALA A 48 15.80 -2.31 17.49
CA ALA A 48 16.07 -3.20 16.36
C ALA A 48 14.84 -3.41 15.47
N LEU A 49 13.66 -3.56 16.07
CA LEU A 49 12.39 -3.67 15.36
C LEU A 49 12.05 -2.39 14.60
N LEU A 50 12.15 -1.23 15.26
CA LEU A 50 11.91 0.08 14.65
C LEU A 50 12.85 0.31 13.46
N LEU A 51 14.14 0.01 13.61
CA LEU A 51 15.13 0.04 12.54
C LEU A 51 14.72 -0.89 11.39
N GLY A 52 14.38 -2.15 11.67
CA GLY A 52 13.95 -3.11 10.66
C GLY A 52 12.71 -2.66 9.87
N VAL A 53 11.72 -2.07 10.55
CA VAL A 53 10.52 -1.52 9.90
C VAL A 53 10.89 -0.33 9.01
N VAL A 54 11.71 0.60 9.49
CA VAL A 54 12.17 1.76 8.71
C VAL A 54 12.93 1.30 7.47
N LEU A 55 13.88 0.37 7.61
CA LEU A 55 14.59 -0.21 6.48
C LEU A 55 13.65 -0.92 5.50
N GLY A 56 12.70 -1.71 6.00
CA GLY A 56 11.70 -2.40 5.18
C GLY A 56 10.86 -1.43 4.36
N VAL A 57 10.38 -0.34 4.98
CA VAL A 57 9.65 0.74 4.30
C VAL A 57 10.52 1.42 3.26
N VAL A 58 11.77 1.78 3.59
CA VAL A 58 12.70 2.43 2.66
C VAL A 58 12.99 1.55 1.44
N VAL A 59 13.11 0.23 1.61
CA VAL A 59 13.29 -0.73 0.50
C VAL A 59 12.03 -0.87 -0.35
N MET A 60 10.84 -0.91 0.26
CA MET A 60 9.58 -1.10 -0.46
C MET A 60 9.07 0.18 -1.17
N LEU A 61 9.32 1.35 -0.59
CA LEU A 61 8.85 2.64 -1.10
C LEU A 61 9.24 2.94 -2.56
N PRO A 62 10.51 2.80 -3.01
CA PRO A 62 10.89 3.08 -4.39
C PRO A 62 10.23 2.12 -5.39
N LEU A 63 10.04 0.86 -5.00
CA LEU A 63 9.38 -0.15 -5.83
C LEU A 63 7.91 0.18 -6.03
N TRP A 64 7.23 0.61 -4.96
CA TRP A 64 5.84 1.08 -5.01
C TRP A 64 5.70 2.34 -5.87
N LEU A 65 6.59 3.33 -5.71
CA LEU A 65 6.58 4.55 -6.53
C LEU A 65 6.78 4.22 -8.01
N ARG A 66 7.69 3.30 -8.34
CA ARG A 66 7.93 2.86 -9.73
C ARG A 66 6.74 2.10 -10.30
N ALA A 67 6.08 1.25 -9.51
CA ALA A 67 4.84 0.58 -9.90
C ALA A 67 3.72 1.59 -10.18
N ARG A 68 3.54 2.59 -9.29
CA ARG A 68 2.53 3.64 -9.45
C ARG A 68 2.73 4.47 -10.72
N ARG A 69 3.98 4.78 -11.09
CA ARG A 69 4.31 5.50 -12.35
C ARG A 69 3.94 4.70 -13.60
N ARG A 70 4.14 3.37 -13.60
CA ARG A 70 3.78 2.51 -14.74
C ARG A 70 2.27 2.40 -14.93
N SER A 71 1.51 2.38 -13.84
CA SER A 71 0.04 2.37 -13.91
C SER A 71 -0.54 3.68 -14.47
N ALA A 72 0.11 4.82 -14.21
CA ALA A 72 -0.31 6.12 -14.76
C ALA A 72 0.02 6.30 -16.24
N ALA A 73 0.97 5.53 -16.78
CA ALA A 73 1.41 5.61 -18.17
C ALA A 73 0.74 4.57 -19.09
N ARG A 74 -0.24 3.79 -18.60
CA ARG A 74 -1.00 2.89 -19.48
C ARG A 74 -1.87 3.78 -20.37
N PRO A 75 -1.60 3.87 -21.69
CA PRO A 75 -2.45 4.62 -22.59
C PRO A 75 -3.86 4.02 -22.48
N ALA A 76 -4.87 4.89 -22.35
CA ALA A 76 -6.24 4.46 -22.56
C ALA A 76 -6.28 3.70 -23.89
N THR A 77 -6.72 2.44 -23.83
CA THR A 77 -7.00 1.62 -25.00
C THR A 77 -7.67 2.52 -26.05
N ALA A 78 -6.99 2.74 -27.18
CA ALA A 78 -7.54 3.54 -28.26
C ALA A 78 -8.94 3.00 -28.61
N PRO A 79 -9.93 3.88 -28.86
CA PRO A 79 -11.24 3.42 -29.28
C PRO A 79 -11.07 2.52 -30.50
N ILE A 80 -11.61 1.31 -30.44
CA ILE A 80 -11.76 0.46 -31.62
C ILE A 80 -12.50 1.31 -32.66
N PRO A 81 -11.96 1.53 -33.87
CA PRO A 81 -12.68 2.26 -34.91
C PRO A 81 -13.99 1.52 -35.17
N LEU A 82 -15.11 2.14 -34.81
CA LEU A 82 -16.42 1.68 -35.27
C LEU A 82 -16.39 1.76 -36.81
N PRO A 83 -16.78 0.69 -37.52
CA PRO A 83 -16.94 0.72 -38.97
C PRO A 83 -17.84 1.91 -39.35
N PRO A 84 -17.58 2.59 -40.49
CA PRO A 84 -18.41 3.71 -40.90
C PRO A 84 -19.87 3.24 -41.00
N ALA A 85 -20.74 3.91 -40.24
CA ALA A 85 -22.17 3.77 -40.39
C ALA A 85 -22.52 4.16 -41.83
N VAL A 86 -22.91 3.16 -42.62
CA VAL A 86 -23.49 3.36 -43.94
C VAL A 86 -24.75 4.21 -43.73
N PRO A 87 -24.84 5.43 -44.29
CA PRO A 87 -26.03 6.25 -44.16
C PRO A 87 -27.21 5.56 -44.82
N ASP A 88 -28.32 5.55 -44.11
CA ASP A 88 -29.64 5.12 -44.55
C ASP A 88 -29.95 5.57 -45.98
N ALA A 89 -29.85 4.65 -46.92
CA ALA A 89 -30.33 4.81 -48.29
C ALA A 89 -31.54 3.90 -48.56
N VAL A 90 -32.48 3.80 -47.62
CA VAL A 90 -33.84 3.29 -47.89
C VAL A 90 -34.85 4.07 -47.04
N SER A 91 -34.94 5.39 -47.23
CA SER A 91 -36.10 6.15 -46.74
C SER A 91 -36.38 7.41 -47.57
N THR A 92 -36.50 7.23 -48.88
CA THR A 92 -37.17 8.15 -49.83
C THR A 92 -37.59 7.25 -51.00
N ALA A 93 -38.80 7.20 -51.53
CA ALA A 93 -39.87 8.17 -51.51
C ALA A 93 -41.19 7.43 -51.79
N SER A 94 -42.20 7.81 -51.02
CA SER A 94 -43.61 7.66 -51.32
C SER A 94 -44.03 8.42 -52.59
N ARG A 95 -44.92 7.78 -53.40
CA ARG A 95 -46.11 8.34 -54.10
C ARG A 95 -46.20 8.07 -55.63
N PRO A 96 -47.38 7.71 -56.19
CA PRO A 96 -47.55 7.21 -57.57
C PRO A 96 -47.89 8.31 -58.58
N PRO A 97 -47.98 7.95 -59.88
CA PRO A 97 -48.96 8.60 -60.75
C PRO A 97 -49.79 7.61 -61.61
N ASN A 98 -51.00 8.08 -61.86
CA ASN A 98 -52.10 7.54 -62.65
C ASN A 98 -51.77 7.53 -64.17
N GLY A 99 -52.34 6.59 -64.93
CA GLY A 99 -52.46 6.71 -66.40
C GLY A 99 -52.35 5.40 -67.20
N THR A 100 -53.48 4.71 -67.41
CA THR A 100 -54.23 4.54 -68.69
C THR A 100 -55.41 3.60 -68.45
#